data_AF-A0A8S3A2C0-F1
#
_entry.id   AF-A0A8S3A2C0-F1
#
_cell.length_a   1.000
_cell.length_b   1.000
_cell.length_c   1.000
_cell.angle_alpha   90.00
_cell.angle_beta   90.00
_cell.angle_gamma   90.00
#
_symmetry.space_group_name_H-M   'P 1'
#
loop_
_entity.id
_entity.type
_entity.pdbx_description
1 polymer ?
#
loop_
_entity_poly.entity_id
_entity_poly.type
_entity_poly.pdbx_seq_one_letter_code
_entity_poly.pdbx_strand_id
1 'polypeptide(L)' 'MQIIKHKSKTNLYLLFTRWGRIGDGDGQHQLTPFSSLDECQKEFCKVFRQKTGNSWKDTDQFQTKPK' A
#
# COMPACT_ATOMS: atom_id res chain seq x y z
N MET A 1 0.48 4.58 1.78
CA MET A 1 -0.21 3.45 1.13
C MET A 1 -1.23 2.91 2.11
N GLN A 2 -2.45 2.63 1.67
CA GLN A 2 -3.57 2.23 2.54
C GLN A 2 -4.44 1.18 1.84
N ILE A 3 -4.98 0.22 2.58
CA ILE A 3 -6.04 -0.68 2.12
C ILE A 3 -7.38 -0.10 2.60
N ILE A 4 -8.32 0.09 1.68
CA ILE A 4 -9.64 0.67 1.95
C ILE A 4 -10.69 -0.38 1.61
N LYS A 5 -11.54 -0.73 2.57
CA LYS A 5 -12.71 -1.60 2.33
C LYS A 5 -13.93 -0.75 1.96
N HIS A 6 -14.60 -1.09 0.87
CA HIS A 6 -15.83 -0.41 0.48
C HIS A 6 -16.97 -0.76 1.46
N LYS A 7 -17.66 0.25 2.00
CA LYS A 7 -18.69 0.03 3.04
C LYS A 7 -19.89 -0.79 2.56
N SER A 8 -20.34 -0.56 1.33
CA SER A 8 -21.58 -1.15 0.79
C SER A 8 -21.34 -2.39 -0.10
N LYS A 9 -20.11 -2.61 -0.58
CA LYS A 9 -19.80 -3.72 -1.50
C LYS A 9 -18.99 -4.74 -0.73
N THR A 10 -19.57 -5.92 -0.53
CA THR A 10 -19.06 -6.99 0.34
C THR A 10 -17.67 -7.48 -0.04
N ASN A 11 -17.30 -7.37 -1.33
CA ASN A 11 -16.05 -7.89 -1.90
C ASN A 11 -15.33 -6.82 -2.74
N LEU A 12 -15.28 -5.57 -2.27
CA LEU A 12 -14.48 -4.53 -2.92
C LEU A 12 -13.49 -3.93 -1.94
N TYR A 13 -12.22 -4.14 -2.25
CA TYR A 13 -11.07 -3.57 -1.55
C TYR A 13 -10.30 -2.69 -2.52
N LEU A 14 -9.77 -1.57 -2.03
CA LEU A 14 -9.00 -0.64 -2.83
C LEU A 14 -7.62 -0.48 -2.18
N LEU A 15 -6.56 -0.66 -2.98
CA LEU A 15 -5.21 -0.28 -2.58
C LEU A 15 -4.96 1.16 -3.04
N PHE A 16 -4.85 2.06 -2.07
CA PHE A 16 -4.54 3.46 -2.31
C PHE A 16 -3.04 3.71 -2.14
N THR A 17 -2.39 4.18 -3.20
CA THR A 17 -0.99 4.60 -3.22
C THR A 17 -0.92 6.07 -3.65
N ARG A 18 -0.28 6.91 -2.83
CA ARG A 18 0.00 8.33 -3.14
C ARG A 18 1.50 8.57 -3.02
N TRP A 19 2.07 9.29 -3.98
CA TRP A 19 3.49 9.63 -4.03
C TRP A 19 3.68 11.01 -4.66
N GLY A 20 4.81 11.63 -4.36
CA GLY A 20 5.11 12.99 -4.81
C GLY A 20 6.23 13.58 -3.98
N ARG A 21 6.59 14.82 -4.30
CA ARG A 21 7.56 15.58 -3.51
C ARG A 21 6.87 16.13 -2.26
N ILE A 22 7.59 16.16 -1.14
CA ILE A 22 7.07 16.77 0.09
C ILE A 22 6.92 18.27 -0.14
N GLY A 23 5.76 18.82 0.20
CA GLY A 23 5.44 20.25 0.02
C GLY A 23 4.76 20.60 -1.30
N ASP A 24 4.65 19.65 -2.24
CA ASP A 24 3.84 19.83 -3.45
C ASP A 24 2.37 19.50 -3.12
N GLY A 25 1.45 20.42 -3.43
CA GLY A 25 0.03 20.29 -3.05
C GLY A 25 -0.62 19.07 -3.72
N ASP A 26 -0.27 18.85 -4.98
CA ASP A 26 -0.78 17.77 -5.81
C ASP A 26 0.31 16.72 -6.04
N GLY A 27 0.14 15.57 -5.39
CA GLY A 27 0.94 14.38 -5.67
C GLY A 27 0.20 13.48 -6.66
N GLN A 28 0.92 12.52 -7.23
CA GLN A 28 0.29 11.45 -7.98
C GLN A 28 -0.31 10.41 -7.03
N HIS A 29 -1.38 9.78 -7.47
CA HIS A 29 -2.00 8.69 -6.72
C HIS A 29 -2.58 7.65 -7.66
N GLN A 30 -2.77 6.45 -7.13
CA GLN A 30 -3.42 5.34 -7.80
C GLN A 30 -4.35 4.62 -6.81
N LEU A 31 -5.49 4.19 -7.34
CA LEU A 31 -6.49 3.38 -6.66
C LEU A 31 -6.63 2.08 -7.45
N THR A 32 -6.10 0.98 -6.90
CA THR A 32 -6.21 -0.34 -7.53
C THR A 32 -7.31 -1.16 -6.85
N PRO A 33 -8.37 -1.56 -7.57
CA PRO A 33 -9.43 -2.39 -7.02
C PRO A 33 -9.05 -3.87 -6.96
N PHE A 34 -9.51 -4.54 -5.91
CA PHE A 34 -9.37 -5.97 -5.65
C PHE A 34 -10.71 -6.55 -5.18
N SER A 35 -10.99 -7.79 -5.59
CA SER A 35 -12.19 -8.53 -5.19
C SER A 35 -12.03 -9.21 -3.83
N SER A 36 -10.79 -9.44 -3.39
CA SER A 36 -10.48 -10.09 -2.11
C SER A 36 -9.51 -9.27 -1.25
N LEU A 37 -9.63 -9.42 0.07
CA LEU A 37 -8.69 -8.81 1.01
C LEU A 37 -7.29 -9.42 0.87
N ASP A 38 -7.20 -10.73 0.63
CA ASP A 38 -5.93 -11.46 0.51
C ASP A 38 -5.10 -10.98 -0.68
N GLU A 39 -5.71 -10.80 -1.86
CA GLU A 39 -5.00 -10.26 -3.04
C GLU A 39 -4.54 -8.81 -2.79
N CYS A 40 -5.41 -7.99 -2.20
CA CYS A 40 -5.07 -6.61 -1.85
C CYS A 40 -3.90 -6.57 -0.86
N GLN A 41 -3.89 -7.45 0.14
CA GLN A 41 -2.84 -7.55 1.14
C GLN A 41 -1.53 -8.05 0.54
N LYS A 42 -1.57 -9.01 -0.39
CA LYS A 42 -0.39 -9.49 -1.12
C LYS A 42 0.28 -8.36 -1.91
N GLU A 43 -0.49 -7.60 -2.68
CA GLU A 43 0.07 -6.46 -3.43
C GLU A 43 0.55 -5.34 -2.50
N PHE A 44 -0.18 -5.05 -1.41
CA PHE A 44 0.30 -4.13 -0.39
C PHE A 44 1.68 -4.55 0.17
N CYS A 45 1.83 -5.82 0.58
CA CYS A 45 3.10 -6.34 1.12
C CYS A 45 4.23 -6.26 0.09
N LYS A 46 3.93 -6.57 -1.18
CA LYS A 46 4.88 -6.49 -2.29
C LYS A 46 5.36 -5.06 -2.53
N VAL A 47 4.44 -4.10 -2.63
CA VAL A 47 4.80 -2.68 -2.81
C VAL A 47 5.57 -2.16 -1.59
N PHE A 48 5.17 -2.52 -0.37
CA PHE A 48 5.88 -2.15 0.84
C PHE A 48 7.34 -2.63 0.82
N ARG A 49 7.53 -3.92 0.51
CA ARG A 49 8.86 -4.53 0.39
C ARG A 49 9.68 -3.90 -0.72
N GLN A 50 9.08 -3.56 -1.85
CA GLN A 50 9.78 -2.89 -2.94
C GLN A 50 10.25 -1.47 -2.55
N LYS A 51 9.49 -0.75 -1.72
CA LYS A 51 9.82 0.62 -1.30
C LYS A 51 10.78 0.69 -0.12
N THR A 52 10.76 -0.31 0.77
CA THR A 52 11.50 -0.29 2.04
C THR A 52 12.61 -1.35 2.11
N GLY A 53 12.55 -2.37 1.26
CA GLY A 53 13.40 -3.56 1.35
C GLY A 53 13.07 -4.48 2.54
N ASN A 54 11.99 -4.23 3.27
CA ASN A 54 11.59 -4.98 4.46
C ASN A 54 10.28 -5.76 4.25
N SER A 55 10.14 -6.86 4.99
CA SER A 55 8.89 -7.62 5.04
C SER A 55 7.86 -6.85 5.87
N TRP A 56 6.60 -6.82 5.42
CA TRP A 56 5.53 -6.19 6.19
C TRP A 56 5.22 -6.93 7.50
N LYS A 57 5.49 -8.24 7.56
CA LYS A 57 5.27 -9.05 8.76
C LYS A 57 6.26 -8.72 9.88
N ASP A 58 7.46 -8.27 9.53
CA ASP A 58 8.59 -8.05 10.44
C ASP A 58 8.84 -6.54 10.62
N THR A 59 7.74 -5.78 10.78
CA THR A 59 7.79 -4.30 10.93
C THR A 59 8.35 -3.87 12.28
N ASP A 60 8.31 -4.75 13.27
CA ASP A 60 8.99 -4.62 14.56
C ASP A 60 10.52 -4.58 14.41
N GLN A 61 11.06 -5.29 13.41
CA GLN A 61 12.49 -5.36 13.10
C GLN A 61 12.86 -4.52 11.88
N PHE A 62 12.20 -3.38 11.70
CA PHE A 62 12.42 -2.52 10.54
C PHE A 62 13.87 -2.01 10.46
N GLN A 63 14.57 -2.34 9.38
CA GLN A 63 15.91 -1.85 9.12
C GLN A 63 15.89 -0.78 8.04
N THR A 64 16.44 0.39 8.34
CA THR A 64 16.62 1.45 7.34
C THR A 64 17.70 1.03 6.37
N LYS A 65 17.31 0.64 5.16
CA LYS A 65 18.23 0.25 4.09
C LYS A 65 18.57 1.46 3.22
N PRO A 66 19.84 1.62 2.80
CA PRO A 66 20.17 2.56 1.73
C PRO A 66 19.41 2.15 0.47
N LYS A 67 19.02 3.16 -0.30
CA LYS A 67 18.11 3.01 -1.44
C LYS A 67 18.86 2.74 -2.73
#